data_AF-A0A2V6ZGZ5-F1
#
_entry.id   AF-A0A2V6ZGZ5-F1
#
_cell.length_a   1.000
_cell.length_b   1.000
_cell.length_c   1.000
_cell.angle_alpha   90.00
_cell.angle_beta   90.00
_cell.angle_gamma   90.00
#
_symmetry.space_group_name_H-M   'P 1'
#
loop_
_entity.id
_entity.type
_entity.pdbx_description
1 polymer ?
#
loop_
_entity_poly.entity_id
_entity_poly.type
_entity_poly.pdbx_seq_one_letter_code
_entity_poly.pdbx_strand_id
1 'polypeptide(L)'
;MTARPPRILAIMGSGETAPTMVTPHREIVARLGEPTPRAVLLDTPYGFQENASEITERAVEYFAHRVQLTIEAAGFLGPLAVDQSHRTPLAEAAALSRLRTAGFVFAGPGSPSYALSVWRSSPVPEALTTKIAEGGAVVFSSAAALTLGSFSVPVYEIYKVGQAVHWLDGLGLMRAAGFDGSCVVIPHYDNAEGGTHDTRFCYLGERRLAVMEEMLPEDAWVLGIDEHTVLVADLDAKTVSVSGRGVLTVRRRGKSRVFPSGTRLTIDELRAAARGEAETSRREPERAPAPAEAGSSAPDGAPATQRSPLLTEVTRLEQAFEAAIAGRRAPEAAEAILNLDRTIAEWAADTLQTDDPDRARAVLHSLVQRLGEAAAGGLRDPRELLAPLVESLITLRGELRAAKAWELADRVRDRLIAARIELRDTPGGTVWELRES
;
A
#
# COMPACT_ATOMS: atom_id res chain seq x y z
N MET A 1 5.16 -40.19 -8.63
CA MET A 1 5.34 -39.58 -7.30
C MET A 1 4.94 -38.12 -7.44
N THR A 2 3.79 -37.73 -6.90
CA THR A 2 3.44 -36.31 -6.80
C THR A 2 4.45 -35.66 -5.85
N ALA A 3 5.16 -34.64 -6.33
CA ALA A 3 6.10 -33.91 -5.48
C ALA A 3 5.34 -33.32 -4.28
N ARG A 4 5.94 -33.40 -3.09
CA ARG A 4 5.38 -32.79 -1.88
C ARG A 4 5.25 -31.28 -2.12
N PRO A 5 4.13 -30.63 -1.74
CA PRO A 5 4.02 -29.18 -1.86
C PRO A 5 5.12 -28.49 -1.03
N PRO A 6 5.68 -27.37 -1.50
CA PRO A 6 6.75 -26.67 -0.78
C PRO A 6 6.23 -26.12 0.55
N ARG A 7 7.13 -26.00 1.52
CA ARG A 7 6.85 -25.44 2.84
C ARG A 7 7.23 -23.97 2.88
N ILE A 8 6.22 -23.09 2.87
CA ILE A 8 6.41 -21.64 2.78
C ILE A 8 5.80 -20.95 4.00
N LEU A 9 6.59 -20.12 4.68
CA LEU A 9 6.10 -19.13 5.64
C LEU A 9 6.35 -17.73 5.08
N ALA A 10 5.29 -16.95 4.91
CA ALA A 10 5.41 -15.56 4.51
C ALA A 10 4.82 -14.64 5.59
N ILE A 11 5.53 -13.55 5.88
CA ILE A 11 5.18 -12.60 6.91
C ILE A 11 5.24 -11.20 6.31
N MET A 12 4.11 -10.49 6.30
CA MET A 12 3.99 -9.13 5.75
C MET A 12 3.84 -8.11 6.87
N GLY A 13 4.52 -6.97 6.76
CA GLY A 13 4.43 -5.92 7.77
C GLY A 13 3.09 -5.18 7.72
N SER A 14 2.56 -4.91 6.52
CA SER A 14 1.24 -4.32 6.29
C SER A 14 0.89 -4.35 4.79
N GLY A 15 -0.28 -3.83 4.43
CA GLY A 15 -0.71 -3.65 3.04
C GLY A 15 -0.98 -4.96 2.35
N GLU A 16 -1.46 -5.95 3.10
CA GLU A 16 -1.64 -7.34 2.71
C GLU A 16 -2.56 -7.53 1.49
N THR A 17 -3.48 -6.59 1.28
CA THR A 17 -4.36 -6.49 0.12
C THR A 17 -4.12 -5.20 -0.69
N ALA A 18 -2.98 -4.53 -0.47
CA ALA A 18 -2.56 -3.37 -1.25
C ALA A 18 -1.88 -3.80 -2.58
N PRO A 19 -1.86 -2.93 -3.61
CA PRO A 19 -1.22 -3.23 -4.89
C PRO A 19 0.23 -3.68 -4.79
N THR A 20 0.97 -3.19 -3.78
CA THR A 20 2.37 -3.54 -3.55
C THR A 20 2.58 -5.01 -3.20
N MET A 21 1.56 -5.69 -2.65
CA MET A 21 1.65 -7.10 -2.23
C MET A 21 1.14 -8.09 -3.29
N VAL A 22 0.67 -7.63 -4.45
CA VAL A 22 0.17 -8.53 -5.52
C VAL A 22 1.26 -9.47 -6.02
N THR A 23 2.45 -8.94 -6.32
CA THR A 23 3.57 -9.74 -6.84
C THR A 23 4.04 -10.78 -5.83
N PRO A 24 4.31 -10.45 -4.54
CA PRO A 24 4.62 -11.46 -3.54
C PRO A 24 3.60 -12.60 -3.43
N HIS A 25 2.31 -12.29 -3.39
CA HIS A 25 1.28 -13.33 -3.33
C HIS A 25 1.31 -14.23 -4.57
N ARG A 26 1.40 -13.65 -5.78
CA ARG A 26 1.49 -14.43 -7.03
C ARG A 26 2.73 -15.33 -7.07
N GLU A 27 3.87 -14.85 -6.59
CA GLU A 27 5.09 -15.66 -6.50
C GLU A 27 4.92 -16.84 -5.53
N ILE A 28 4.27 -16.64 -4.39
CA ILE A 28 3.98 -17.72 -3.43
C ILE A 28 3.03 -18.75 -4.07
N VAL A 29 1.95 -18.29 -4.70
CA VAL A 29 0.98 -19.16 -5.38
C VAL A 29 1.65 -19.96 -6.50
N ALA A 30 2.46 -19.31 -7.34
CA ALA A 30 3.19 -19.98 -8.42
C ALA A 30 4.12 -21.09 -7.92
N ARG A 31 4.73 -20.93 -6.73
CA ARG A 31 5.56 -21.97 -6.12
C ARG A 31 4.77 -23.19 -5.65
N LEU A 32 3.50 -23.02 -5.27
CA LEU A 32 2.65 -24.13 -4.84
C LEU A 32 2.26 -25.05 -6.01
N GLY A 33 2.38 -24.58 -7.25
CA GLY A 33 2.22 -25.37 -8.47
C GLY A 33 0.76 -25.68 -8.83
N GLU A 34 0.59 -26.54 -9.83
CA GLU A 34 -0.73 -26.96 -10.34
C GLU A 34 -1.10 -28.39 -9.89
N PRO A 35 -2.39 -28.68 -9.61
CA PRO A 35 -3.50 -27.73 -9.59
C PRO A 35 -3.37 -26.72 -8.45
N THR A 36 -3.80 -25.48 -8.71
CA THR A 36 -3.82 -24.41 -7.70
C THR A 36 -4.47 -24.92 -6.40
N PRO A 37 -3.81 -24.78 -5.24
CA PRO A 37 -4.32 -25.34 -3.99
C PRO A 37 -5.58 -24.60 -3.52
N ARG A 38 -6.38 -25.30 -2.71
CA ARG A 38 -7.42 -24.63 -1.92
C ARG A 38 -6.78 -23.56 -1.03
N ALA A 39 -7.32 -22.35 -1.08
CA ALA A 39 -6.88 -21.24 -0.26
C ALA A 39 -7.95 -20.88 0.78
N VAL A 40 -7.51 -20.59 2.00
CA VAL A 40 -8.39 -20.21 3.11
C VAL A 40 -7.94 -18.91 3.75
N LEU A 41 -8.88 -17.99 3.95
CA LEU A 41 -8.74 -16.78 4.74
C LEU A 41 -9.18 -17.06 6.18
N LEU A 42 -8.27 -16.92 7.13
CA LEU A 42 -8.59 -16.95 8.56
C LEU A 42 -9.12 -15.59 8.98
N ASP A 43 -10.43 -15.54 9.12
CA ASP A 43 -11.26 -14.38 9.45
C ASP A 43 -11.36 -14.11 10.95
N THR A 44 -10.79 -14.97 11.79
CA THR A 44 -10.78 -14.82 13.26
C THR A 44 -10.26 -13.47 13.75
N PRO A 45 -9.13 -12.92 13.27
CA PRO A 45 -8.51 -11.77 13.91
C PRO A 45 -9.40 -10.52 13.91
N TYR A 46 -10.26 -10.36 12.91
CA TYR A 46 -11.21 -9.25 12.79
C TYR A 46 -12.67 -9.68 12.98
N GLY A 47 -12.95 -10.95 13.28
CA GLY A 47 -14.31 -11.51 13.30
C GLY A 47 -15.27 -10.87 14.30
N PHE A 48 -14.75 -10.14 15.30
CA PHE A 48 -15.53 -9.38 16.27
C PHE A 48 -15.96 -7.99 15.78
N GLN A 49 -15.44 -7.51 14.64
CA GLN A 49 -15.73 -6.18 14.13
C GLN A 49 -17.08 -6.14 13.42
N GLU A 50 -17.81 -5.02 13.57
CA GLU A 50 -19.10 -4.77 12.89
C GLU A 50 -19.01 -4.89 11.36
N ASN A 51 -17.85 -4.59 10.78
CA ASN A 51 -17.58 -4.68 9.34
C ASN A 51 -16.82 -5.96 8.94
N ALA A 52 -16.83 -7.03 9.76
CA ALA A 52 -16.08 -8.25 9.47
C ALA A 52 -16.44 -8.92 8.13
N SER A 53 -17.71 -8.86 7.71
CA SER A 53 -18.15 -9.36 6.41
C SER A 53 -17.51 -8.57 5.27
N GLU A 54 -17.49 -7.24 5.38
CA GLU A 54 -16.88 -6.35 4.38
C GLU A 54 -15.37 -6.59 4.24
N ILE A 55 -14.65 -6.74 5.36
CA ILE A 55 -13.22 -7.07 5.36
C ILE A 55 -12.98 -8.40 4.62
N THR A 56 -13.83 -9.40 4.88
CA THR A 56 -13.77 -10.71 4.24
C THR A 56 -14.03 -10.62 2.73
N GLU A 57 -15.09 -9.92 2.33
CA GLU A 57 -15.46 -9.73 0.93
C GLU A 57 -14.35 -9.03 0.14
N ARG A 58 -13.80 -7.92 0.67
CA ARG A 58 -12.68 -7.19 0.05
C ARG A 58 -11.45 -8.08 -0.12
N ALA A 59 -11.10 -8.88 0.88
CA ALA A 59 -9.98 -9.81 0.79
C ALA A 59 -10.22 -10.89 -0.27
N VAL A 60 -11.41 -11.49 -0.32
CA VAL A 60 -11.79 -12.49 -1.34
C VAL A 60 -11.71 -11.88 -2.74
N GLU A 61 -12.25 -10.68 -2.94
CA GLU A 61 -12.20 -9.97 -4.22
C GLU A 61 -10.77 -9.63 -4.64
N TYR A 62 -9.92 -9.19 -3.71
CA TYR A 62 -8.51 -8.91 -3.97
C TYR A 62 -7.79 -10.17 -4.48
N PHE A 63 -7.93 -11.30 -3.79
CA PHE A 63 -7.29 -12.55 -4.20
C PHE A 63 -7.82 -13.04 -5.56
N ALA A 64 -9.13 -12.95 -5.79
CA ALA A 64 -9.73 -13.36 -7.05
C ALA A 64 -9.26 -12.48 -8.24
N HIS A 65 -9.35 -11.16 -8.12
CA HIS A 65 -9.11 -10.23 -9.22
C HIS A 65 -7.65 -9.86 -9.41
N ARG A 66 -6.88 -9.75 -8.32
CA ARG A 66 -5.49 -9.25 -8.35
C ARG A 66 -4.50 -10.40 -8.24
N VAL A 67 -4.70 -11.36 -7.34
CA VAL A 67 -3.77 -12.50 -7.18
C VAL A 67 -4.08 -13.63 -8.16
N GLN A 68 -5.31 -13.71 -8.68
CA GLN A 68 -5.83 -14.84 -9.48
C GLN A 68 -5.88 -16.15 -8.68
N LEU A 69 -6.25 -16.05 -7.40
CA LEU A 69 -6.40 -17.17 -6.49
C LEU A 69 -7.82 -17.16 -5.90
N THR A 70 -8.56 -18.25 -6.05
CA THR A 70 -9.84 -18.42 -5.36
C THR A 70 -9.60 -18.77 -3.89
N ILE A 71 -9.98 -17.86 -2.99
CA ILE A 71 -9.88 -18.04 -1.54
C ILE A 71 -11.28 -18.03 -0.91
N GLU A 72 -11.52 -18.89 0.08
CA GLU A 72 -12.75 -18.90 0.87
C GLU A 72 -12.46 -18.53 2.34
N ALA A 73 -13.43 -17.90 3.01
CA ALA A 73 -13.34 -17.66 4.44
C ALA A 73 -13.38 -18.99 5.21
N ALA A 74 -12.55 -19.09 6.26
CA ALA A 74 -12.57 -20.25 7.14
C ALA A 74 -13.91 -20.36 7.86
N GLY A 75 -14.43 -19.24 8.36
CA GLY A 75 -15.60 -19.17 9.24
C GLY A 75 -15.28 -19.52 10.68
N PHE A 76 -14.05 -19.25 11.15
CA PHE A 76 -13.61 -19.56 12.52
C PHE A 76 -13.58 -18.30 13.40
N LEU A 77 -14.71 -17.59 13.48
CA LEU A 77 -14.77 -16.20 13.97
C LEU A 77 -14.56 -16.03 15.49
N GLY A 78 -14.68 -17.10 16.27
CA GLY A 78 -14.57 -17.05 17.73
C GLY A 78 -15.81 -16.49 18.44
N PRO A 79 -15.80 -16.38 19.77
CA PRO A 79 -17.00 -16.18 20.59
C PRO A 79 -17.58 -14.77 20.57
N LEU A 80 -16.80 -13.77 20.15
CA LEU A 80 -17.26 -12.37 20.07
C LEU A 80 -17.65 -11.97 18.64
N ALA A 81 -17.86 -12.96 17.75
CA ALA A 81 -18.34 -12.69 16.40
C ALA A 81 -19.69 -11.96 16.42
N VAL A 82 -19.84 -10.98 15.53
CA VAL A 82 -21.07 -10.18 15.39
C VAL A 82 -22.25 -11.07 15.05
N ASP A 83 -22.07 -11.97 14.08
CA ASP A 83 -23.05 -12.99 13.75
C ASP A 83 -22.72 -14.32 14.43
N GLN A 84 -23.48 -14.62 15.49
CA GLN A 84 -23.36 -15.86 16.24
C GLN A 84 -24.16 -17.02 15.65
N SER A 85 -25.03 -16.78 14.66
CA SER A 85 -25.88 -17.82 14.06
C SER A 85 -25.07 -18.93 13.41
N HIS A 86 -23.84 -18.60 12.97
CA HIS A 86 -22.90 -19.53 12.35
C HIS A 86 -22.01 -20.27 13.36
N ARG A 87 -22.14 -20.04 14.68
CA ARG A 87 -21.34 -20.72 15.72
C ARG A 87 -21.98 -22.03 16.18
N THR A 88 -22.01 -23.01 15.28
CA THR A 88 -22.38 -24.38 15.62
C THR A 88 -21.15 -25.29 15.66
N PRO A 89 -21.14 -26.37 16.46
CA PRO A 89 -20.05 -27.35 16.44
C PRO A 89 -19.76 -27.91 15.03
N LEU A 90 -20.81 -28.03 14.20
CA LEU A 90 -20.67 -28.46 12.81
C LEU A 90 -19.95 -27.41 11.95
N ALA A 91 -20.27 -26.12 12.12
CA ALA A 91 -19.62 -25.03 11.41
C ALA A 91 -18.13 -24.88 11.83
N GLU A 92 -17.84 -24.99 13.13
CA GLU A 92 -16.46 -24.98 13.63
C GLU A 92 -15.66 -26.17 13.09
N ALA A 93 -16.25 -27.37 13.06
CA ALA A 93 -15.61 -28.55 12.46
C ALA A 93 -15.36 -28.37 10.95
N ALA A 94 -16.31 -27.75 10.21
CA ALA A 94 -16.15 -27.43 8.81
C ALA A 94 -15.02 -26.41 8.57
N ALA A 95 -14.95 -25.35 9.38
CA ALA A 95 -13.89 -24.34 9.32
C ALA A 95 -12.50 -24.96 9.55
N LEU A 96 -12.36 -25.82 10.56
CA LEU A 96 -11.11 -26.54 10.81
C LEU A 96 -10.77 -27.54 9.70
N SER A 97 -11.77 -28.15 9.06
CA SER A 97 -11.57 -29.01 7.89
C SER A 97 -11.01 -28.23 6.70
N ARG A 98 -11.58 -27.04 6.40
CA ARG A 98 -11.05 -26.13 5.39
C ARG A 98 -9.60 -25.76 5.68
N LEU A 99 -9.29 -25.33 6.90
CA LEU A 99 -7.93 -24.96 7.31
C LEU A 99 -6.93 -26.11 7.11
N ARG A 100 -7.30 -27.33 7.53
CA ARG A 100 -6.43 -28.51 7.41
C ARG A 100 -6.17 -28.88 5.95
N THR A 101 -7.20 -28.80 5.09
CA THR A 101 -7.11 -29.21 3.69
C THR A 101 -6.61 -28.11 2.73
N ALA A 102 -6.52 -26.86 3.18
CA ALA A 102 -5.98 -25.76 2.40
C ALA A 102 -4.48 -25.93 2.13
N GLY A 103 -4.03 -25.65 0.91
CA GLY A 103 -2.59 -25.54 0.59
C GLY A 103 -2.07 -24.11 0.73
N PHE A 104 -2.95 -23.12 0.88
CA PHE A 104 -2.62 -21.72 1.13
C PHE A 104 -3.50 -21.19 2.26
N VAL A 105 -2.90 -20.62 3.30
CA VAL A 105 -3.63 -20.00 4.42
C VAL A 105 -3.18 -18.57 4.56
N PHE A 106 -4.14 -17.65 4.61
CA PHE A 106 -3.88 -16.24 4.77
C PHE A 106 -4.62 -15.68 5.99
N ALA A 107 -3.96 -14.80 6.74
CA ALA A 107 -4.51 -14.05 7.86
C ALA A 107 -3.86 -12.67 7.93
N GLY A 108 -4.63 -11.62 8.26
CA GLY A 108 -4.11 -10.26 8.23
C GLY A 108 -4.65 -9.33 9.30
N PRO A 109 -5.60 -8.44 8.95
CA PRO A 109 -5.98 -7.32 9.79
C PRO A 109 -6.76 -7.80 11.01
N GLY A 110 -6.91 -6.97 12.04
CA GLY A 110 -7.74 -7.28 13.20
C GLY A 110 -6.99 -7.12 14.52
N SER A 111 -7.31 -7.95 15.52
CA SER A 111 -6.70 -7.90 16.84
C SER A 111 -5.83 -9.15 17.12
N PRO A 112 -4.53 -8.98 17.46
CA PRO A 112 -3.67 -10.10 17.83
C PRO A 112 -4.15 -10.77 19.12
N SER A 113 -4.57 -9.97 20.10
CA SER A 113 -5.06 -10.44 21.40
C SER A 113 -6.33 -11.26 21.25
N TYR A 114 -7.27 -10.80 20.41
CA TYR A 114 -8.49 -11.56 20.11
C TYR A 114 -8.17 -12.86 19.37
N ALA A 115 -7.35 -12.80 18.30
CA ALA A 115 -6.94 -13.98 17.56
C ALA A 115 -6.31 -15.04 18.46
N LEU A 116 -5.38 -14.64 19.36
CA LEU A 116 -4.75 -15.54 20.33
C LEU A 116 -5.74 -16.13 21.33
N SER A 117 -6.71 -15.32 21.81
CA SER A 117 -7.74 -15.78 22.75
C SER A 117 -8.60 -16.91 22.17
N VAL A 118 -8.77 -16.92 20.84
CA VAL A 118 -9.54 -17.94 20.10
C VAL A 118 -8.65 -19.10 19.69
N TRP A 119 -7.50 -18.83 19.08
CA TRP A 119 -6.68 -19.86 18.45
C TRP A 119 -5.93 -20.74 19.43
N ARG A 120 -5.36 -20.19 20.51
CA ARG A 120 -4.48 -20.95 21.42
C ARG A 120 -5.18 -22.14 22.08
N SER A 121 -6.47 -22.01 22.34
CA SER A 121 -7.30 -23.04 22.96
C SER A 121 -8.07 -23.88 21.93
N SER A 122 -7.66 -23.86 20.67
CA SER A 122 -8.31 -24.56 19.56
C SER A 122 -7.33 -25.43 18.77
N PRO A 123 -7.80 -26.27 17.83
CA PRO A 123 -6.93 -27.03 16.92
C PRO A 123 -6.22 -26.18 15.83
N VAL A 124 -6.43 -24.87 15.77
CA VAL A 124 -5.81 -23.98 14.76
C VAL A 124 -4.28 -24.02 14.79
N PRO A 125 -3.58 -23.90 15.95
CA PRO A 125 -2.12 -23.89 16.00
C PRO A 125 -1.52 -25.21 15.52
N GLU A 126 -2.16 -26.33 15.86
CA GLU A 126 -1.77 -27.66 15.35
C GLU A 126 -1.89 -27.71 13.83
N ALA A 127 -3.04 -27.29 13.26
CA ALA A 127 -3.25 -27.29 11.82
C ALA A 127 -2.24 -26.41 11.05
N LEU A 128 -1.87 -25.25 11.61
CA LEU A 128 -0.85 -24.36 11.05
C LEU A 128 0.55 -24.96 11.16
N THR A 129 0.89 -25.56 12.30
CA THR A 129 2.17 -26.26 12.53
C THR A 129 2.34 -27.43 11.57
N THR A 130 1.30 -28.25 11.40
CA THR A 130 1.29 -29.35 10.43
C THR A 130 1.52 -28.83 9.02
N LYS A 131 0.91 -27.70 8.63
CA LYS A 131 1.12 -27.12 7.30
C LYS A 131 2.57 -26.65 7.09
N ILE A 132 3.14 -25.98 8.09
CA ILE A 132 4.56 -25.57 8.11
C ILE A 132 5.49 -26.80 8.01
N ALA A 133 5.14 -27.90 8.65
CA ALA A 133 5.94 -29.12 8.66
C ALA A 133 5.74 -29.99 7.41
N GLU A 134 4.54 -29.98 6.82
CA GLU A 134 4.11 -30.95 5.83
C GLU A 134 3.97 -30.42 4.39
N GLY A 135 3.84 -29.12 4.22
CA GLY A 135 3.73 -28.48 2.92
C GLY A 135 2.50 -27.58 2.81
N GLY A 136 2.64 -26.54 2.00
CA GLY A 136 1.70 -25.44 1.86
C GLY A 136 2.30 -24.10 2.26
N ALA A 137 1.53 -23.05 2.03
CA ALA A 137 1.89 -21.69 2.41
C ALA A 137 1.06 -21.19 3.60
N VAL A 138 1.75 -20.64 4.60
CA VAL A 138 1.15 -19.85 5.68
C VAL A 138 1.59 -18.40 5.48
N VAL A 139 0.64 -17.51 5.21
CA VAL A 139 0.89 -16.10 4.87
C VAL A 139 0.18 -15.21 5.88
N PHE A 140 0.94 -14.64 6.80
CA PHE A 140 0.40 -13.84 7.91
C PHE A 140 0.86 -12.40 7.80
N SER A 141 -0.02 -11.46 8.15
CA SER A 141 0.24 -10.02 8.03
C SER A 141 -0.34 -9.26 9.21
N SER A 142 0.15 -8.03 9.45
CA SER A 142 -0.39 -7.12 10.48
C SER A 142 -0.72 -7.83 11.81
N ALA A 143 -1.95 -7.70 12.33
CA ALA A 143 -2.37 -8.32 13.58
C ALA A 143 -2.15 -9.83 13.65
N ALA A 144 -2.38 -10.57 12.56
CA ALA A 144 -2.11 -12.00 12.54
C ALA A 144 -0.59 -12.29 12.67
N ALA A 145 0.28 -11.50 12.05
CA ALA A 145 1.73 -11.71 12.11
C ALA A 145 2.30 -11.63 13.54
N LEU A 146 1.75 -10.75 14.39
CA LEU A 146 2.11 -10.67 15.82
C LEU A 146 1.94 -12.00 16.56
N THR A 147 0.99 -12.86 16.12
CA THR A 147 0.68 -14.13 16.77
C THR A 147 1.71 -15.23 16.50
N LEU A 148 2.57 -15.09 15.49
CA LEU A 148 3.46 -16.17 15.02
C LEU A 148 4.56 -16.52 16.01
N GLY A 149 5.04 -15.53 16.79
CA GLY A 149 6.17 -15.66 17.68
C GLY A 149 5.91 -16.48 18.94
N SER A 150 6.93 -16.61 19.79
CA SER A 150 6.78 -17.14 21.15
C SER A 150 6.02 -16.18 22.06
N PHE A 151 6.16 -14.88 21.81
CA PHE A 151 5.43 -13.81 22.48
C PHE A 151 4.78 -12.89 21.44
N SER A 152 3.73 -12.20 21.84
CA SER A 152 2.93 -11.31 21.00
C SER A 152 2.64 -9.99 21.71
N VAL A 153 2.61 -8.90 20.95
CA VAL A 153 2.30 -7.55 21.43
C VAL A 153 0.78 -7.36 21.50
N PRO A 154 0.18 -7.09 22.68
CA PRO A 154 -1.22 -6.67 22.80
C PRO A 154 -1.36 -5.18 22.48
N VAL A 155 -1.18 -4.84 21.20
CA VAL A 155 -0.99 -3.45 20.75
C VAL A 155 -2.16 -2.55 21.10
N TYR A 156 -3.40 -2.99 20.94
CA TYR A 156 -4.57 -2.16 21.21
C TYR A 156 -4.78 -1.93 22.70
N GLU A 157 -4.52 -2.95 23.52
CA GLU A 157 -4.58 -2.84 24.97
C GLU A 157 -3.54 -1.83 25.48
N ILE A 158 -2.32 -1.84 24.93
CA ILE A 158 -1.26 -0.91 25.33
C ILE A 158 -1.50 0.49 24.76
N TYR A 159 -1.79 0.61 23.46
CA TYR A 159 -1.83 1.90 22.76
C TYR A 159 -3.17 2.62 22.87
N LYS A 160 -4.30 1.90 22.78
CA LYS A 160 -5.66 2.48 22.77
C LYS A 160 -6.32 2.43 24.14
N VAL A 161 -6.20 1.32 24.87
CA VAL A 161 -6.81 1.16 26.21
C VAL A 161 -5.94 1.80 27.30
N GLY A 162 -4.62 1.85 27.10
CA GLY A 162 -3.67 2.44 28.05
C GLY A 162 -3.23 1.49 29.16
N GLN A 163 -3.26 0.18 28.92
CA GLN A 163 -2.72 -0.80 29.85
C GLN A 163 -1.20 -0.68 29.98
N ALA A 164 -0.66 -1.18 31.10
CA ALA A 164 0.78 -1.33 31.28
C ALA A 164 1.36 -2.27 30.20
N VAL A 165 2.62 -2.05 29.83
CA VAL A 165 3.31 -2.92 28.87
C VAL A 165 3.46 -4.33 29.41
N HIS A 166 3.12 -5.32 28.58
CA HIS A 166 3.21 -6.74 28.90
C HIS A 166 3.22 -7.56 27.60
N TRP A 167 3.64 -8.81 27.70
CA TRP A 167 3.61 -9.78 26.59
C TRP A 167 2.45 -10.76 26.77
N LEU A 168 1.82 -11.14 25.67
CA LEU A 168 1.01 -12.36 25.59
C LEU A 168 1.90 -13.51 25.10
N ASP A 169 1.62 -14.77 25.46
CA ASP A 169 2.26 -15.87 24.73
C ASP A 169 1.62 -16.02 23.35
N GLY A 170 2.49 -16.17 22.33
CA GLY A 170 2.10 -16.37 20.95
C GLY A 170 1.83 -17.84 20.61
N LEU A 171 1.74 -18.12 19.31
CA LEU A 171 1.48 -19.47 18.78
C LEU A 171 2.76 -20.33 18.69
N GLY A 172 3.94 -19.72 18.72
CA GLY A 172 5.21 -20.44 18.59
C GLY A 172 5.49 -21.02 17.20
N LEU A 173 4.80 -20.54 16.16
CA LEU A 173 4.95 -21.01 14.78
C LEU A 173 6.32 -20.67 14.18
N MET A 174 6.95 -19.58 14.63
CA MET A 174 8.32 -19.26 14.23
C MET A 174 9.29 -20.39 14.60
N ARG A 175 9.15 -20.96 15.79
CA ARG A 175 9.97 -22.10 16.23
C ARG A 175 9.69 -23.34 15.38
N ALA A 176 8.42 -23.62 15.08
CA ALA A 176 8.03 -24.72 14.20
C ALA A 176 8.60 -24.58 12.77
N ALA A 177 8.73 -23.36 12.28
CA ALA A 177 9.36 -23.04 10.99
C ALA A 177 10.89 -23.06 11.04
N GLY A 178 11.49 -23.39 12.18
CA GLY A 178 12.94 -23.41 12.35
C GLY A 178 13.52 -22.01 12.53
N PHE A 179 12.87 -21.10 13.23
CA PHE A 179 13.53 -19.92 13.78
C PHE A 179 13.81 -20.19 15.26
N ASP A 180 15.08 -20.43 15.60
CA ASP A 180 15.49 -20.78 16.96
C ASP A 180 15.34 -19.59 17.93
N GLY A 181 15.29 -19.92 19.22
CA GLY A 181 15.13 -18.96 20.31
C GLY A 181 13.70 -18.43 20.44
N SER A 182 13.54 -17.45 21.32
CA SER A 182 12.24 -16.81 21.58
C SER A 182 11.97 -15.67 20.59
N CYS A 183 11.74 -16.02 19.32
CA CYS A 183 11.45 -15.05 18.26
C CYS A 183 10.10 -14.37 18.48
N VAL A 184 10.09 -13.03 18.43
CA VAL A 184 8.90 -12.17 18.43
C VAL A 184 8.79 -11.51 17.08
N VAL A 185 7.61 -11.52 16.47
CA VAL A 185 7.36 -10.85 15.19
C VAL A 185 6.69 -9.52 15.46
N ILE A 186 7.22 -8.41 14.94
CA ILE A 186 6.60 -7.09 15.04
C ILE A 186 6.42 -6.53 13.60
N PRO A 187 5.20 -6.57 13.06
CA PRO A 187 4.83 -5.92 11.80
C PRO A 187 4.69 -4.40 12.03
N HIS A 188 4.37 -3.62 10.98
CA HIS A 188 4.26 -2.16 11.08
C HIS A 188 5.49 -1.54 11.79
N TYR A 189 6.69 -2.07 11.48
CA TYR A 189 7.88 -1.80 12.29
C TYR A 189 8.36 -0.35 12.17
N ASP A 190 8.18 0.25 10.99
CA ASP A 190 8.47 1.64 10.65
C ASP A 190 7.24 2.58 10.77
N ASN A 191 6.11 2.10 11.30
CA ASN A 191 4.85 2.85 11.35
C ASN A 191 5.02 4.31 11.82
N ALA A 192 4.54 5.23 10.99
CA ALA A 192 4.67 6.67 11.18
C ALA A 192 3.31 7.41 11.33
N GLU A 193 2.20 6.69 11.52
CA GLU A 193 0.86 7.28 11.65
C GLU A 193 0.73 8.28 12.81
N GLY A 194 1.60 8.20 13.82
CA GLY A 194 1.60 9.14 14.94
C GLY A 194 1.93 10.58 14.53
N GLY A 195 2.61 10.80 13.40
CA GLY A 195 3.01 12.11 12.89
C GLY A 195 3.97 12.85 13.84
N THR A 196 3.44 13.42 14.92
CA THR A 196 4.18 14.18 15.92
C THR A 196 4.75 13.32 17.07
N HIS A 197 4.39 12.04 17.16
CA HIS A 197 4.89 11.12 18.18
C HIS A 197 5.30 9.77 17.59
N ASP A 198 6.14 9.05 18.33
CA ASP A 198 6.71 7.77 17.87
C ASP A 198 5.69 6.63 17.94
N THR A 199 5.27 6.15 16.77
CA THR A 199 4.38 4.99 16.59
C THR A 199 5.08 3.80 15.94
N ARG A 200 6.41 3.84 15.81
CA ARG A 200 7.18 2.71 15.28
C ARG A 200 6.95 1.46 16.13
N PHE A 201 7.25 0.30 15.56
CA PHE A 201 7.14 -1.00 16.21
C PHE A 201 5.69 -1.33 16.59
N CYS A 202 4.77 -1.20 15.63
CA CYS A 202 3.34 -1.44 15.83
C CYS A 202 2.76 -0.57 16.96
N TYR A 203 2.83 0.77 16.81
CA TYR A 203 2.32 1.77 17.77
C TYR A 203 2.93 1.78 19.18
N LEU A 204 3.95 0.96 19.45
CA LEU A 204 4.61 0.94 20.75
C LEU A 204 5.48 2.19 20.96
N GLY A 205 6.26 2.55 19.95
CA GLY A 205 7.37 3.51 20.03
C GLY A 205 8.58 2.93 20.78
N GLU A 206 9.75 3.53 20.59
CA GLU A 206 11.04 3.03 21.13
C GLU A 206 11.01 2.82 22.64
N ARG A 207 10.44 3.79 23.37
CA ARG A 207 10.42 3.75 24.84
C ARG A 207 9.67 2.54 25.39
N ARG A 208 8.53 2.17 24.79
CA ARG A 208 7.76 1.01 25.26
C ARG A 208 8.41 -0.28 24.82
N LEU A 209 8.89 -0.36 23.58
CA LEU A 209 9.56 -1.56 23.08
C LEU A 209 10.80 -1.90 23.92
N ALA A 210 11.64 -0.91 24.26
CA ALA A 210 12.83 -1.13 25.08
C ALA A 210 12.48 -1.76 26.45
N VAL A 211 11.46 -1.25 27.14
CA VAL A 211 10.99 -1.82 28.42
C VAL A 211 10.42 -3.23 28.22
N MET A 212 9.69 -3.46 27.12
CA MET A 212 9.17 -4.79 26.81
C MET A 212 10.28 -5.80 26.50
N GLU A 213 11.36 -5.40 25.83
CA GLU A 213 12.52 -6.26 25.56
C GLU A 213 13.21 -6.75 26.84
N GLU A 214 13.22 -5.95 27.91
CA GLU A 214 13.78 -6.32 29.22
C GLU A 214 12.98 -7.43 29.92
N MET A 215 11.71 -7.61 29.56
CA MET A 215 10.82 -8.64 30.11
C MET A 215 11.00 -10.00 29.41
N LEU A 216 11.71 -10.05 28.29
CA LEU A 216 11.87 -11.26 27.50
C LEU A 216 13.02 -12.13 28.01
N PRO A 217 12.97 -13.46 27.76
CA PRO A 217 14.10 -14.35 28.00
C PRO A 217 15.38 -13.91 27.28
N GLU A 218 16.54 -14.38 27.77
CA GLU A 218 17.83 -13.97 27.20
C GLU A 218 18.02 -14.31 25.72
N ASP A 219 17.42 -15.40 25.27
CA ASP A 219 17.49 -15.89 23.89
C ASP A 219 16.48 -15.22 22.96
N ALA A 220 15.67 -14.29 23.47
CA ALA A 220 14.65 -13.60 22.70
C ALA A 220 15.23 -12.56 21.76
N TRP A 221 14.53 -12.37 20.65
CA TRP A 221 14.86 -11.39 19.61
C TRP A 221 13.61 -11.03 18.82
N VAL A 222 13.65 -9.85 18.21
CA VAL A 222 12.55 -9.25 17.46
C VAL A 222 12.86 -9.34 15.96
N LEU A 223 11.92 -9.90 15.21
CA LEU A 223 11.81 -9.83 13.76
C LEU A 223 10.86 -8.69 13.41
N GLY A 224 11.43 -7.52 13.13
CA GLY A 224 10.72 -6.34 12.65
C GLY A 224 10.49 -6.39 11.15
N ILE A 225 9.26 -6.15 10.71
CA ILE A 225 8.90 -6.09 9.29
C ILE A 225 8.19 -4.76 9.04
N ASP A 226 8.81 -3.93 8.20
CA ASP A 226 8.26 -2.64 7.80
C ASP A 226 6.96 -2.79 7.00
N GLU A 227 6.20 -1.71 6.95
CA GLU A 227 5.00 -1.59 6.13
C GLU A 227 5.30 -1.87 4.65
N HIS A 228 4.34 -2.51 3.97
CA HIS A 228 4.48 -2.95 2.58
C HIS A 228 5.78 -3.72 2.28
N THR A 229 6.26 -4.49 3.25
CA THR A 229 7.44 -5.35 3.16
C THR A 229 7.05 -6.76 3.54
N VAL A 230 7.65 -7.75 2.88
CA VAL A 230 7.38 -9.16 3.12
C VAL A 230 8.68 -9.94 3.27
N LEU A 231 8.71 -10.79 4.28
CA LEU A 231 9.66 -11.88 4.42
C LEU A 231 9.00 -13.15 3.87
N VAL A 232 9.68 -13.83 2.93
CA VAL A 232 9.27 -15.16 2.45
C VAL A 232 10.36 -16.16 2.81
N ALA A 233 10.03 -17.12 3.67
CA ALA A 233 10.88 -18.23 4.05
C ALA A 233 10.47 -19.49 3.28
N ASP A 234 11.39 -20.01 2.46
CA ASP A 234 11.32 -21.35 1.91
C ASP A 234 11.99 -22.31 2.89
N LEU A 235 11.18 -23.14 3.56
CA LEU A 235 11.63 -23.99 4.65
C LEU A 235 12.26 -25.29 4.16
N ASP A 236 12.08 -25.63 2.88
CA ASP A 236 12.75 -26.75 2.22
C ASP A 236 14.17 -26.35 1.80
N ALA A 237 14.30 -25.19 1.15
CA ALA A 237 15.59 -24.62 0.77
C ALA A 237 16.34 -23.99 1.96
N LYS A 238 15.65 -23.75 3.09
CA LYS A 238 16.15 -23.01 4.26
C LYS A 238 16.64 -21.61 3.90
N THR A 239 15.94 -20.94 2.99
CA THR A 239 16.26 -19.59 2.53
C THR A 239 15.17 -18.60 2.89
N VAL A 240 15.58 -17.36 3.10
CA VAL A 240 14.73 -16.21 3.35
C VAL A 240 14.98 -15.18 2.26
N SER A 241 13.92 -14.62 1.70
CA SER A 241 13.98 -13.47 0.80
C SER A 241 13.13 -12.32 1.34
N VAL A 242 13.67 -11.11 1.24
CA VAL A 242 12.96 -9.87 1.58
C VAL A 242 12.53 -9.19 0.28
N SER A 243 11.27 -8.78 0.18
CA SER A 243 10.76 -7.98 -0.93
C SER A 243 9.75 -6.94 -0.43
N GLY A 244 9.35 -6.01 -1.28
CA GLY A 244 8.52 -4.86 -0.92
C GLY A 244 9.30 -3.56 -0.85
N ARG A 245 8.80 -2.58 -0.10
CA ARG A 245 9.28 -1.18 -0.13
C ARG A 245 10.23 -0.81 1.00
N GLY A 246 10.03 -1.39 2.18
CA GLY A 246 10.82 -1.13 3.38
C GLY A 246 11.91 -2.17 3.58
N VAL A 247 12.21 -2.43 4.85
CA VAL A 247 13.27 -3.35 5.26
C VAL A 247 12.78 -4.39 6.26
N LEU A 248 13.59 -5.44 6.40
CA LEU A 248 13.48 -6.38 7.51
C LEU A 248 14.51 -5.98 8.58
N THR A 249 14.11 -5.97 9.84
CA THR A 249 15.00 -5.70 10.97
C THR A 249 15.08 -6.90 11.91
N VAL A 250 16.28 -7.34 12.23
CA VAL A 250 16.53 -8.26 13.36
C VAL A 250 17.07 -7.43 14.51
N ARG A 251 16.33 -7.40 15.62
CA ARG A 251 16.69 -6.62 16.81
C ARG A 251 16.83 -7.52 18.04
N ARG A 252 17.86 -7.28 18.85
CA ARG A 252 18.04 -7.92 20.16
C ARG A 252 18.66 -6.96 21.15
N ARG A 253 17.98 -6.71 22.28
CA ARG A 253 18.46 -5.85 23.37
C ARG A 253 18.91 -4.48 22.84
N GLY A 254 18.07 -3.84 22.04
CA GLY A 254 18.36 -2.53 21.46
C GLY A 254 19.28 -2.51 20.24
N LYS A 255 19.96 -3.62 19.91
CA LYS A 255 20.85 -3.69 18.74
C LYS A 255 20.09 -4.22 17.53
N SER A 256 20.08 -3.45 16.45
CA SER A 256 19.39 -3.80 15.20
C SER A 256 20.35 -4.12 14.08
N ARG A 257 19.95 -5.08 13.23
CA ARG A 257 20.55 -5.38 11.92
C ARG A 257 19.46 -5.30 10.87
N VAL A 258 19.72 -4.54 9.82
CA VAL A 258 18.75 -4.23 8.78
C VAL A 258 19.09 -5.00 7.50
N PHE A 259 18.07 -5.58 6.88
CA PHE A 259 18.15 -6.30 5.62
C PHE A 259 17.21 -5.63 4.61
N PRO A 260 17.72 -4.94 3.58
CA PRO A 260 16.89 -4.23 2.62
C PRO A 260 16.12 -5.18 1.69
N SER A 261 15.05 -4.66 1.07
CA SER A 261 14.35 -5.35 -0.03
C SER A 261 15.32 -5.84 -1.11
N GLY A 262 15.08 -7.05 -1.63
CA GLY A 262 15.98 -7.75 -2.55
C GLY A 262 17.02 -8.65 -1.85
N THR A 263 17.19 -8.54 -0.53
CA THR A 263 18.11 -9.41 0.21
C THR A 263 17.64 -10.87 0.17
N ARG A 264 18.58 -11.78 -0.08
CA ARG A 264 18.41 -13.22 0.11
C ARG A 264 19.48 -13.74 1.05
N LEU A 265 19.07 -14.54 2.02
CA LEU A 265 19.95 -15.14 3.01
C LEU A 265 19.43 -16.52 3.41
N THR A 266 20.25 -17.29 4.10
CA THR A 266 19.80 -18.54 4.73
C THR A 266 19.09 -18.25 6.06
N ILE A 267 18.22 -19.17 6.49
CA ILE A 267 17.61 -19.10 7.83
C ILE A 267 18.69 -19.05 8.91
N ASP A 268 19.79 -19.80 8.75
CA ASP A 268 20.89 -19.82 9.72
C ASP A 268 21.66 -18.49 9.80
N GLU A 269 21.81 -17.76 8.68
CA GLU A 269 22.38 -16.41 8.69
C GLU A 269 21.47 -15.41 9.43
N LEU A 270 20.15 -15.51 9.27
CA LEU A 270 19.21 -14.69 10.03
C LEU A 270 19.28 -15.02 11.53
N ARG A 271 19.38 -16.30 11.89
CA ARG A 271 19.58 -16.75 13.29
C ARG A 271 20.92 -16.25 13.86
N ALA A 272 22.00 -16.27 13.08
CA ALA A 272 23.29 -15.73 13.51
C ALA A 272 23.23 -14.21 13.75
N ALA A 273 22.46 -13.50 12.92
CA ALA A 273 22.17 -12.08 13.16
C ALA A 273 21.38 -11.88 14.46
N ALA A 274 20.39 -12.72 14.74
CA ALA A 274 19.62 -12.68 15.99
C ALA A 274 20.48 -12.98 17.23
N ARG A 275 21.46 -13.90 17.14
CA ARG A 275 22.40 -14.17 18.23
C ARG A 275 23.45 -13.07 18.44
N GLY A 276 23.64 -12.19 17.46
CA GLY A 276 24.68 -11.15 17.49
C GLY A 276 26.06 -11.66 17.10
N GLU A 277 26.15 -12.81 16.41
CA GLU A 277 27.40 -13.55 16.18
C GLU A 277 28.14 -13.21 14.87
N ALA A 278 27.58 -12.38 13.98
CA ALA A 278 28.26 -12.10 12.70
C ALA A 278 28.97 -10.74 12.71
N GLU A 279 30.18 -10.68 13.27
CA GLU A 279 31.21 -9.72 12.84
C GLU A 279 32.62 -10.30 13.05
N THR A 280 32.89 -11.46 12.47
CA THR A 280 34.26 -11.87 12.09
C THR A 280 34.21 -12.58 10.75
N SER A 281 34.71 -11.89 9.73
CA SER A 281 34.89 -12.32 8.34
C SER A 281 33.62 -12.37 7.47
N ARG A 282 33.46 -11.34 6.64
CA ARG A 282 33.30 -11.48 5.19
C ARG A 282 33.75 -10.17 4.55
N ARG A 283 34.72 -10.29 3.64
CA ARG A 283 35.26 -9.22 2.80
C ARG A 283 34.13 -8.47 2.11
N GLU A 284 34.25 -7.15 2.08
CA GLU A 284 33.48 -6.28 1.20
C GLU A 284 33.48 -6.83 -0.23
N PRO A 285 32.33 -6.93 -0.92
CA PRO A 285 32.33 -7.00 -2.36
C PRO A 285 32.82 -5.65 -2.89
N GLU A 286 33.87 -5.71 -3.71
CA GLU A 286 34.49 -4.62 -4.43
C GLU A 286 33.44 -3.73 -5.12
N ARG A 287 33.28 -2.51 -4.60
CA ARG A 287 32.38 -1.49 -5.12
C ARG A 287 33.10 -0.76 -6.25
N ALA A 288 32.61 -0.87 -7.48
CA ALA A 288 33.06 -0.03 -8.59
C ALA A 288 32.81 1.46 -8.27
N PRO A 289 33.72 2.38 -8.64
CA PRO A 289 33.72 3.73 -8.09
C PRO A 289 32.67 4.62 -8.76
N ALA A 290 31.87 5.30 -7.93
CA ALA A 290 31.12 6.49 -8.31
C ALA A 290 31.93 7.73 -7.85
N PRO A 291 31.86 8.86 -8.58
CA PRO A 291 32.79 9.96 -8.39
C PRO A 291 32.56 10.71 -7.07
N ALA A 292 33.68 11.16 -6.51
CA ALA A 292 33.78 11.88 -5.25
C ALA A 292 33.10 13.25 -5.31
N GLU A 293 32.24 13.53 -4.34
CA GLU A 293 32.04 14.90 -3.85
C GLU A 293 32.12 14.92 -2.32
N ALA A 294 32.71 16.02 -1.86
CA ALA A 294 33.37 16.23 -0.60
C ALA A 294 32.44 16.22 0.61
N GLY A 295 33.01 15.87 1.76
CA GLY A 295 32.31 15.71 3.02
C GLY A 295 31.70 16.98 3.59
N SER A 296 30.66 16.77 4.40
CA SER A 296 30.35 17.62 5.53
C SER A 296 29.52 16.83 6.54
N SER A 297 29.90 17.02 7.80
CA SER A 297 29.34 16.55 9.07
C SER A 297 27.84 16.27 9.14
N ALA A 298 27.51 15.22 9.89
CA ALA A 298 26.18 14.91 10.40
C ALA A 298 25.47 16.12 11.03
N PRO A 299 24.14 16.15 10.92
CA PRO A 299 23.31 16.67 11.99
C PRO A 299 22.34 15.62 12.52
N ASP A 300 22.24 15.56 13.85
CA ASP A 300 21.01 15.22 14.56
C ASP A 300 19.83 15.95 13.91
N GLY A 301 18.80 15.21 13.53
CA GLY A 301 17.60 15.76 12.92
C GLY A 301 16.43 14.80 13.11
N ALA A 302 15.33 15.34 13.65
CA ALA A 302 14.05 14.68 13.89
C ALA A 302 13.63 13.69 12.78
N PRO A 303 12.91 12.60 13.11
CA PRO A 303 12.52 11.63 12.10
C PRO A 303 11.67 12.31 11.03
N ALA A 304 12.15 12.26 9.79
CA ALA A 304 11.34 12.59 8.63
C ALA A 304 10.11 11.68 8.67
N THR A 305 8.93 12.28 8.73
CA THR A 305 7.64 11.60 8.60
C THR A 305 7.62 10.87 7.26
N GLN A 306 7.90 9.57 7.26
CA GLN A 306 7.72 8.75 6.07
C GLN A 306 6.22 8.70 5.78
N ARG A 307 5.82 9.28 4.65
CA ARG A 307 4.42 9.32 4.20
C ARG A 307 4.02 7.94 3.67
N SER A 308 2.75 7.58 3.85
CA SER A 308 2.21 6.32 3.29
C SER A 308 2.41 6.25 1.77
N PRO A 309 2.44 5.04 1.17
CA PRO A 309 2.73 4.92 -0.25
C PRO A 309 1.68 5.56 -1.15
N LEU A 310 0.40 5.50 -0.77
CA LEU A 310 -0.68 6.20 -1.46
C LEU A 310 -0.41 7.71 -1.47
N LEU A 311 -0.13 8.31 -0.31
CA LEU A 311 0.13 9.76 -0.22
C LEU A 311 1.41 10.19 -0.94
N THR A 312 2.40 9.30 -1.04
CA THR A 312 3.59 9.54 -1.86
C THR A 312 3.23 9.66 -3.34
N GLU A 313 2.38 8.76 -3.83
CA GLU A 313 1.92 8.79 -5.22
C GLU A 313 0.98 9.96 -5.51
N VAL A 314 0.09 10.30 -4.57
CA VAL A 314 -0.74 11.51 -4.61
C VAL A 314 0.14 12.76 -4.78
N THR A 315 1.19 12.89 -3.96
CA THR A 315 2.12 14.03 -4.04
C THR A 315 2.79 14.10 -5.42
N ARG A 316 3.20 12.96 -5.98
CA ARG A 316 3.84 12.89 -7.30
C ARG A 316 2.89 13.33 -8.42
N LEU A 317 1.64 12.88 -8.38
CA LEU A 317 0.61 13.21 -9.37
C LEU A 317 0.15 14.67 -9.26
N GLU A 318 0.04 15.20 -8.05
CA GLU A 318 -0.20 16.62 -7.81
C GLU A 318 0.92 17.48 -8.43
N GLN A 319 2.19 17.15 -8.21
CA GLN A 319 3.31 17.86 -8.84
C GLN A 319 3.29 17.78 -10.38
N ALA A 320 2.92 16.62 -10.94
CA ALA A 320 2.78 16.47 -12.39
C ALA A 320 1.65 17.36 -12.94
N PHE A 321 0.52 17.45 -12.23
CA PHE A 321 -0.58 18.36 -12.55
C PHE A 321 -0.13 19.83 -12.53
N GLU A 322 0.59 20.27 -11.48
CA GLU A 322 1.12 21.64 -11.39
C GLU A 322 1.99 21.99 -12.60
N ALA A 323 2.91 21.09 -12.97
CA ALA A 323 3.78 21.29 -14.11
C ALA A 323 3.02 21.32 -15.45
N ALA A 324 1.90 20.61 -15.54
CA ALA A 324 1.03 20.64 -16.72
C ALA A 324 0.23 21.96 -16.80
N ILE A 325 -0.33 22.44 -15.69
CA ILE A 325 -1.03 23.73 -15.61
C ILE A 325 -0.08 24.88 -15.94
N ALA A 326 1.11 24.91 -15.33
CA ALA A 326 2.13 25.94 -15.62
C ALA A 326 2.56 25.93 -17.09
N GLY A 327 2.63 24.75 -17.71
CA GLY A 327 2.95 24.58 -19.12
C GLY A 327 1.78 24.78 -20.10
N ARG A 328 0.56 25.06 -19.62
CA ARG A 328 -0.69 25.13 -20.43
C ARG A 328 -0.96 23.84 -21.23
N ARG A 329 -0.62 22.70 -20.64
CA ARG A 329 -0.73 21.36 -21.22
C ARG A 329 -1.95 20.65 -20.64
N ALA A 330 -3.14 21.02 -21.15
CA ALA A 330 -4.42 20.54 -20.63
C ALA A 330 -4.59 19.01 -20.68
N PRO A 331 -4.18 18.29 -21.75
CA PRO A 331 -4.27 16.83 -21.78
C PRO A 331 -3.49 16.16 -20.65
N GLU A 332 -2.28 16.62 -20.36
CA GLU A 332 -1.42 16.06 -19.32
C GLU A 332 -1.92 16.39 -17.91
N ALA A 333 -2.57 17.55 -17.73
CA ALA A 333 -3.25 17.88 -16.47
C ALA A 333 -4.44 16.93 -16.23
N ALA A 334 -5.25 16.67 -17.27
CA ALA A 334 -6.35 15.71 -17.19
C ALA A 334 -5.85 14.27 -16.94
N GLU A 335 -4.75 13.88 -17.58
CA GLU A 335 -4.11 12.58 -17.38
C GLU A 335 -3.64 12.39 -15.92
N ALA A 336 -3.06 13.42 -15.30
CA ALA A 336 -2.66 13.36 -13.89
C ALA A 336 -3.86 13.12 -12.95
N ILE A 337 -5.00 13.78 -13.22
CA ILE A 337 -6.25 13.58 -12.46
C ILE A 337 -6.79 12.16 -12.63
N LEU A 338 -6.86 11.66 -13.86
CA LEU A 338 -7.35 10.30 -14.13
C LEU A 338 -6.43 9.22 -13.53
N ASN A 339 -5.11 9.46 -13.55
CA ASN A 339 -4.15 8.59 -12.88
C ASN A 339 -4.31 8.59 -11.36
N LEU A 340 -4.66 9.74 -10.77
CA LEU A 340 -4.95 9.84 -9.34
C LEU A 340 -6.22 9.08 -8.96
N ASP A 341 -7.30 9.23 -9.74
CA ASP A 341 -8.54 8.47 -9.55
C ASP A 341 -8.31 6.95 -9.61
N ARG A 342 -7.57 6.49 -10.63
CA ARG A 342 -7.17 5.08 -10.74
C ARG A 342 -6.37 4.62 -9.54
N THR A 343 -5.40 5.43 -9.09
CA THR A 343 -4.59 5.09 -7.90
C THR A 343 -5.49 4.94 -6.67
N ILE A 344 -6.42 5.86 -6.44
CA ILE A 344 -7.38 5.76 -5.32
C ILE A 344 -8.19 4.46 -5.40
N ALA A 345 -8.69 4.11 -6.60
CA ALA A 345 -9.45 2.88 -6.80
C ALA A 345 -8.61 1.62 -6.55
N GLU A 346 -7.34 1.61 -6.96
CA GLU A 346 -6.43 0.46 -6.74
C GLU A 346 -6.14 0.21 -5.25
N TRP A 347 -6.13 1.28 -4.45
CA TRP A 347 -5.90 1.22 -3.01
C TRP A 347 -7.19 0.99 -2.21
N ALA A 348 -8.37 1.02 -2.83
CA ALA A 348 -9.65 0.81 -2.15
C ALA A 348 -9.82 -0.62 -1.57
N ALA A 349 -9.08 -1.60 -2.11
CA ALA A 349 -9.07 -2.98 -1.63
C ALA A 349 -8.17 -3.19 -0.41
N ASP A 350 -7.36 -2.19 -0.03
CA ASP A 350 -6.55 -2.26 1.19
C ASP A 350 -7.48 -2.30 2.41
N THR A 351 -7.35 -3.34 3.22
CA THR A 351 -8.19 -3.58 4.39
C THR A 351 -7.69 -2.84 5.64
N LEU A 352 -6.50 -2.23 5.55
CA LEU A 352 -6.00 -1.30 6.57
C LEU A 352 -6.86 -0.04 6.61
N GLN A 353 -7.40 0.25 7.80
CA GLN A 353 -8.23 1.42 8.04
C GLN A 353 -7.36 2.65 8.32
N THR A 354 -6.91 3.33 7.26
CA THR A 354 -6.27 4.66 7.33
C THR A 354 -7.18 5.75 6.74
N ASP A 355 -6.92 7.02 7.07
CA ASP A 355 -7.62 8.18 6.49
C ASP A 355 -7.03 8.63 5.14
N ASP A 356 -6.03 7.92 4.63
CA ASP A 356 -5.31 8.25 3.41
C ASP A 356 -6.19 8.32 2.14
N PRO A 357 -7.16 7.39 1.91
CA PRO A 357 -8.02 7.47 0.73
C PRO A 357 -8.89 8.73 0.70
N ASP A 358 -9.36 9.19 1.86
CA ASP A 358 -10.17 10.41 1.96
C ASP A 358 -9.32 11.65 1.68
N ARG A 359 -8.09 11.69 2.18
CA ARG A 359 -7.12 12.75 1.87
C ARG A 359 -6.77 12.76 0.38
N ALA A 360 -6.56 11.60 -0.23
CA ALA A 360 -6.31 11.49 -1.67
C ALA A 360 -7.49 11.99 -2.51
N ARG A 361 -8.73 11.67 -2.10
CA ARG A 361 -9.96 12.16 -2.76
C ARG A 361 -10.12 13.67 -2.63
N ALA A 362 -9.75 14.26 -1.50
CA ALA A 362 -9.75 15.72 -1.32
C ALA A 362 -8.79 16.40 -2.30
N VAL A 363 -7.59 15.83 -2.50
CA VAL A 363 -6.64 16.32 -3.52
C VAL A 363 -7.25 16.19 -4.91
N LEU A 364 -7.82 15.02 -5.27
CA LEU A 364 -8.47 14.81 -6.57
C LEU A 364 -9.52 15.89 -6.86
N HIS A 365 -10.42 16.16 -5.93
CA HIS A 365 -11.44 17.20 -6.08
C HIS A 365 -10.83 18.60 -6.25
N SER A 366 -9.75 18.91 -5.53
CA SER A 366 -9.01 20.17 -5.69
C SER A 366 -8.42 20.29 -7.11
N LEU A 367 -7.81 19.24 -7.64
CA LEU A 367 -7.23 19.26 -8.99
C LEU A 367 -8.31 19.42 -10.07
N VAL A 368 -9.45 18.73 -9.93
CA VAL A 368 -10.60 18.88 -10.85
C VAL A 368 -11.12 20.32 -10.86
N GLN A 369 -11.29 20.92 -9.68
CA GLN A 369 -11.73 22.31 -9.55
C GLN A 369 -10.76 23.27 -10.25
N ARG A 370 -9.45 23.11 -10.01
CA ARG A 370 -8.41 23.97 -10.57
C ARG A 370 -8.26 23.82 -12.09
N LEU A 371 -8.44 22.61 -12.61
CA LEU A 371 -8.52 22.40 -14.05
C LEU A 371 -9.73 23.11 -14.65
N GLY A 372 -10.89 23.06 -13.97
CA GLY A 372 -12.09 23.80 -14.36
C GLY A 372 -11.87 25.32 -14.39
N GLU A 373 -11.20 25.88 -13.39
CA GLU A 373 -10.83 27.30 -13.34
C GLU A 373 -9.88 27.69 -14.48
N ALA A 374 -8.87 26.87 -14.77
CA ALA A 374 -7.96 27.10 -15.88
C ALA A 374 -8.67 27.00 -17.25
N ALA A 375 -9.66 26.11 -17.37
CA ALA A 375 -10.46 25.94 -18.58
C ALA A 375 -11.53 27.04 -18.77
N ALA A 376 -11.88 27.81 -17.72
CA ALA A 376 -12.92 28.83 -17.78
C ALA A 376 -12.68 29.91 -18.85
N GLY A 377 -11.41 30.17 -19.19
CA GLY A 377 -11.07 31.06 -20.31
C GLY A 377 -11.22 30.39 -21.69
N GLY A 378 -10.89 29.11 -21.80
CA GLY A 378 -10.95 28.35 -23.06
C GLY A 378 -12.35 27.84 -23.43
N LEU A 379 -13.26 27.76 -22.46
CA LEU A 379 -14.67 27.41 -22.66
C LEU A 379 -15.55 28.60 -23.09
N ARG A 380 -15.00 29.82 -23.11
CA ARG A 380 -15.72 30.99 -23.64
C ARG A 380 -15.83 30.90 -25.15
N ASP A 381 -16.95 31.35 -25.71
CA ASP A 381 -17.09 31.48 -27.15
C ASP A 381 -15.99 32.44 -27.65
N PRO A 382 -15.06 31.98 -28.52
CA PRO A 382 -14.02 32.84 -29.07
C PRO A 382 -14.60 34.09 -29.75
N ARG A 383 -15.85 34.01 -30.22
CA ARG A 383 -16.53 35.16 -30.84
C ARG A 383 -16.77 36.29 -29.86
N GLU A 384 -17.13 35.99 -28.61
CA GLU A 384 -17.35 37.01 -27.58
C GLU A 384 -16.06 37.75 -27.24
N LEU A 385 -14.92 37.04 -27.23
CA LEU A 385 -13.61 37.66 -27.00
C LEU A 385 -13.16 38.54 -28.17
N LEU A 386 -13.46 38.14 -29.40
CA LEU A 386 -13.05 38.84 -30.62
C LEU A 386 -14.01 39.97 -31.02
N ALA A 387 -15.28 39.93 -30.59
CA ALA A 387 -16.33 40.85 -31.02
C ALA A 387 -15.94 42.34 -30.93
N PRO A 388 -15.40 42.87 -29.82
CA PRO A 388 -15.08 44.30 -29.73
C PRO A 388 -14.02 44.74 -30.74
N LEU A 389 -13.05 43.88 -31.03
CA LEU A 389 -12.00 44.14 -32.01
C LEU A 389 -12.54 44.05 -33.43
N VAL A 390 -13.34 43.02 -33.73
CA VAL A 390 -13.89 42.80 -35.07
C VAL A 390 -14.91 43.88 -35.41
N GLU A 391 -15.78 44.27 -34.49
CA GLU A 391 -16.76 45.35 -34.67
C GLU A 391 -16.08 46.71 -34.91
N SER A 392 -14.98 46.99 -34.22
CA SER A 392 -14.15 48.18 -34.47
C SER A 392 -13.56 48.19 -35.88
N LEU A 393 -13.09 47.04 -36.37
CA LEU A 393 -12.56 46.89 -37.73
C LEU A 393 -13.65 46.97 -38.81
N ILE A 394 -14.86 46.47 -38.54
CA ILE A 394 -16.03 46.64 -39.41
C ILE A 394 -16.40 48.13 -39.51
N THR A 395 -16.38 48.85 -38.38
CA THR A 395 -16.66 50.29 -38.33
C THR A 395 -15.63 51.09 -39.13
N LEU A 396 -14.33 50.85 -38.88
CA LEU A 396 -13.24 51.48 -39.65
C LEU A 396 -13.34 51.19 -41.15
N ARG A 397 -13.70 49.96 -41.53
CA ARG A 397 -13.96 49.60 -42.94
C ARG A 397 -15.10 50.46 -43.51
N GLY A 398 -16.17 50.68 -42.76
CA GLY A 398 -17.28 51.55 -43.14
C GLY A 398 -16.85 53.01 -43.36
N GLU A 399 -16.07 53.57 -42.44
CA GLU A 399 -15.54 54.94 -42.53
C GLU A 399 -14.62 55.13 -43.76
N LEU A 400 -13.72 54.17 -44.01
CA LEU A 400 -12.84 54.20 -45.17
C LEU A 400 -13.63 54.15 -46.49
N ARG A 401 -14.72 53.38 -46.55
CA ARG A 401 -15.62 53.35 -47.72
C ARG A 401 -16.34 54.69 -47.91
N ALA A 402 -16.83 55.31 -46.83
CA ALA A 402 -17.48 56.63 -46.89
C ALA A 402 -16.51 57.72 -47.38
N ALA A 403 -15.24 57.64 -46.99
CA ALA A 403 -14.16 58.52 -47.46
C ALA A 403 -13.65 58.18 -48.88
N LYS A 404 -14.26 57.20 -49.58
CA LYS A 404 -13.85 56.69 -50.91
C LYS A 404 -12.42 56.10 -50.95
N ALA A 405 -11.90 55.68 -49.81
CA ALA A 405 -10.59 55.03 -49.68
C ALA A 405 -10.70 53.50 -49.86
N TRP A 406 -11.15 53.07 -51.04
CA TRP A 406 -11.52 51.67 -51.31
C TRP A 406 -10.38 50.67 -51.07
N GLU A 407 -9.17 50.96 -51.53
CA GLU A 407 -8.01 50.08 -51.32
C GLU A 407 -7.64 49.88 -49.84
N LEU A 408 -7.92 50.85 -48.97
CA LEU A 408 -7.69 50.71 -47.54
C LEU A 408 -8.78 49.88 -46.88
N ALA A 409 -10.04 50.04 -47.32
CA ALA A 409 -11.17 49.23 -46.84
C ALA A 409 -11.01 47.75 -47.24
N ASP A 410 -10.55 47.47 -48.46
CA ASP A 410 -10.32 46.10 -48.92
C ASP A 410 -9.16 45.44 -48.16
N ARG A 411 -8.08 46.19 -47.87
CA ARG A 411 -6.99 45.70 -47.01
C ARG A 411 -7.45 45.30 -45.60
N VAL A 412 -8.43 46.01 -45.02
CA VAL A 412 -9.02 45.62 -43.72
C VAL A 412 -9.79 44.30 -43.85
N ARG A 413 -10.58 44.15 -44.91
CA ARG A 413 -11.33 42.90 -45.20
C ARG A 413 -10.38 41.72 -45.39
N ASP A 414 -9.33 41.88 -46.18
CA ASP A 414 -8.38 40.80 -46.48
C ASP A 414 -7.62 40.33 -45.23
N ARG A 415 -7.28 41.27 -44.33
CA ARG A 415 -6.67 40.94 -43.04
C ARG A 415 -7.60 40.16 -42.12
N LEU A 416 -8.90 40.49 -42.10
CA LEU A 416 -9.90 39.73 -41.36
C LEU A 416 -10.06 38.31 -41.93
N ILE A 417 -10.13 38.17 -43.26
CA ILE A 417 -10.19 36.86 -43.93
C ILE A 417 -8.92 36.04 -43.63
N ALA A 418 -7.75 36.66 -43.67
CA ALA A 418 -6.48 36.00 -43.31
C ALA A 418 -6.47 35.52 -41.85
N ALA A 419 -7.17 36.22 -40.95
CA ALA A 419 -7.43 35.81 -39.57
C ALA A 419 -8.62 34.84 -39.41
N ARG A 420 -9.16 34.30 -40.52
CA ARG A 420 -10.30 33.38 -40.58
C ARG A 420 -11.64 33.96 -40.13
N ILE A 421 -11.76 35.28 -40.19
CA ILE A 421 -12.98 36.02 -39.87
C ILE A 421 -13.62 36.46 -41.18
N GLU A 422 -14.76 35.88 -41.52
CA GLU A 422 -15.51 36.22 -42.73
C GLU A 422 -16.59 37.25 -42.44
N LEU A 423 -16.67 38.25 -43.31
CA LEU A 423 -17.71 39.29 -43.24
C LEU A 423 -18.79 39.00 -44.28
N ARG A 424 -20.05 39.02 -43.85
CA ARG A 424 -21.24 38.91 -44.71
C ARG A 424 -22.07 40.18 -44.57
N ASP A 425 -22.31 40.87 -45.67
CA ASP A 425 -23.17 42.05 -45.66
C ASP A 425 -24.64 41.62 -45.78
N THR A 426 -25.49 42.10 -44.87
CA THR A 426 -26.92 41.84 -44.84
C THR A 426 -27.71 43.16 -44.90
N PRO A 427 -29.02 43.13 -45.20
CA PRO A 427 -29.87 44.34 -45.14
C PRO A 427 -29.87 45.03 -43.76
N GLY A 428 -29.49 44.32 -42.69
CA GLY A 428 -29.39 44.84 -41.32
C GLY A 428 -27.98 45.26 -40.88
N GLY A 429 -26.97 45.18 -41.76
CA GLY A 429 -25.58 45.50 -41.47
C GLY A 429 -24.61 44.34 -41.79
N THR A 430 -23.31 44.57 -41.57
CA THR A 430 -22.27 43.54 -41.74
C THR A 430 -22.25 42.61 -40.53
N VAL A 431 -22.49 41.32 -40.74
CA VAL A 431 -22.31 40.26 -39.74
C VAL A 431 -21.01 39.51 -40.01
N TRP A 432 -20.47 38.81 -39.01
CA TRP A 432 -19.22 38.09 -39.16
C TRP A 432 -19.27 36.68 -38.56
N GLU A 433 -18.47 35.78 -39.12
CA GLU A 433 -18.32 34.39 -38.68
C GLU A 433 -16.84 34.06 -38.51
N LEU A 434 -16.51 33.35 -37.43
CA LEU A 434 -15.19 32.74 -37.25
C LEU A 434 -15.23 31.34 -37.84
N ARG A 435 -14.37 31.04 -38.81
CA ARG A 435 -14.27 29.68 -39.35
C ARG A 435 -13.47 28.79 -38.41
N GLU A 436 -14.09 27.70 -37.94
CA GLU A 436 -13.40 26.63 -37.21
C GLU A 436 -12.35 25.97 -38.11
N SER A 437 -11.30 25.45 -37.47
CA SER A 437 -10.20 24.71 -38.12
C SER A 437 -10.63 23.35 -38.65
#